data_AF-A0A4P7IDS2-F1
#
_entry.id   AF-A0A4P7IDS2-F1
#
_cell.length_a   1.000
_cell.length_b   1.000
_cell.length_c   1.000
_cell.angle_alpha   90.00
_cell.angle_beta   90.00
_cell.angle_gamma   90.00
#
_symmetry.space_group_name_H-M   'P 1'
#
loop_
_entity.id
_entity.type
_entity.pdbx_description
1 polymer ?
#
loop_
_entity_poly.entity_id
_entity_poly.type
_entity_poly.pdbx_seq_one_letter_code
_entity_poly.pdbx_strand_id
1 'polypeptide(L)'
;MKKLPLALTAMTAIVAGLLAPGGASASAGTWNDGFQYEDQMVSCATGQVTTGVSANVGWMSPTGAVPKVGEVFWLRGYAGLVGMPCSSGTNIIPEIMVPDGIEFAEGEVRWDISKPGEQVLTEDPISADPNGQNGGIMIGNADETPFKLRQGEILEFQFPVRATRELKGPATQQPQCQSRIDGDAPCPISQSGDHFQVAFLTNGHGGDRWYVTPFVGLFATDGSTPPPTTPPTTNPVPGPGTTPTPGTTPAPAPAPGSAAGQAASSTSAKWKITKAGKGKATITVTSGAAPVGGVIVKDKGRTLAKATLKATDNGRVVIKLPRLRKGKHVLVAQFRGSSTVAASVSPKRVVRLR
;
A
#
# COMPACT_ATOMS: atom_id res chain seq x y z
N MET A 1 -65.88 -20.79 -18.40
CA MET A 1 -65.75 -20.85 -19.88
C MET A 1 -64.35 -20.34 -20.20
N LYS A 2 -63.36 -21.01 -20.80
CA LYS A 2 -63.22 -22.27 -21.54
C LYS A 2 -61.94 -22.98 -21.03
N LYS A 3 -61.99 -24.31 -20.94
CA LYS A 3 -60.86 -25.24 -20.86
C LYS A 3 -60.44 -25.64 -22.30
N LEU A 4 -59.18 -26.06 -22.50
CA LEU A 4 -58.62 -27.09 -23.45
C LEU A 4 -57.19 -26.69 -23.96
N PRO A 5 -56.32 -27.62 -24.42
CA PRO A 5 -55.77 -28.80 -23.73
C PRO A 5 -54.24 -29.01 -23.99
N LEU A 6 -53.71 -30.06 -23.38
CA LEU A 6 -52.46 -30.79 -23.68
C LEU A 6 -52.13 -30.91 -25.18
N ALA A 7 -50.83 -30.81 -25.51
CA ALA A 7 -50.21 -31.56 -26.60
C ALA A 7 -48.80 -32.01 -26.19
N LEU A 8 -48.72 -33.29 -25.84
CA LEU A 8 -47.52 -34.09 -25.66
C LEU A 8 -46.89 -34.32 -27.05
N THR A 9 -45.64 -33.92 -27.26
CA THR A 9 -44.85 -34.45 -28.38
C THR A 9 -43.49 -34.88 -27.86
N ALA A 10 -43.33 -36.19 -27.74
CA ALA A 10 -42.05 -36.85 -27.52
C ALA A 10 -41.25 -36.77 -28.83
N MET A 11 -40.06 -36.19 -28.77
CA MET A 11 -39.02 -36.41 -29.78
C MET A 11 -37.75 -36.82 -29.07
N THR A 12 -37.53 -38.13 -29.05
CA THR A 12 -36.27 -38.77 -28.68
C THR A 12 -35.32 -38.60 -29.86
N ALA A 13 -34.42 -37.62 -29.77
CA ALA A 13 -33.28 -37.52 -30.69
C ALA A 13 -32.03 -38.08 -29.96
N ILE A 14 -31.65 -39.31 -30.34
CA ILE A 14 -30.37 -39.90 -29.97
C ILE A 14 -29.31 -39.18 -30.81
N VAL A 15 -28.63 -38.19 -30.22
CA VAL A 15 -27.42 -37.60 -30.79
C VAL A 15 -26.23 -38.34 -30.20
N ALA A 16 -25.77 -39.36 -30.92
CA ALA A 16 -24.43 -39.92 -30.76
C ALA A 16 -23.44 -38.95 -31.41
N GLY A 17 -23.12 -37.87 -30.68
CA GLY A 17 -22.12 -36.87 -31.07
C GLY A 17 -20.84 -37.07 -30.25
N LEU A 18 -19.71 -37.08 -30.95
CA LEU A 18 -18.36 -37.32 -30.45
C LEU A 18 -18.09 -36.67 -29.08
N LEU A 19 -17.75 -37.49 -28.09
CA LEU A 19 -17.05 -37.05 -26.88
C LEU A 19 -15.62 -36.66 -27.27
N ALA A 20 -15.43 -35.42 -27.72
CA ALA A 20 -14.12 -34.80 -27.58
C ALA A 20 -13.82 -34.74 -26.07
N PRO A 21 -12.63 -35.15 -25.60
CA PRO A 21 -12.25 -34.91 -24.22
C PRO A 21 -12.36 -33.40 -24.00
N GLY A 22 -13.31 -32.98 -23.15
CA GLY A 22 -13.39 -31.60 -22.72
C GLY A 22 -12.02 -31.23 -22.19
N GLY A 23 -11.35 -30.30 -22.86
CA GLY A 23 -10.06 -29.80 -22.42
C GLY A 23 -10.21 -29.45 -20.95
N ALA A 24 -9.37 -30.06 -20.09
CA ALA A 24 -9.37 -29.76 -18.67
C ALA A 24 -9.35 -28.25 -18.54
N SER A 25 -10.46 -27.66 -18.12
CA SER A 25 -10.51 -26.23 -17.84
C SER A 25 -9.53 -26.07 -16.69
N ALA A 26 -8.36 -25.51 -17.00
CA ALA A 26 -7.38 -25.19 -15.99
C ALA A 26 -8.12 -24.36 -14.94
N SER A 27 -8.27 -24.92 -13.75
CA SER A 27 -8.84 -24.23 -12.60
C SER A 27 -8.13 -22.89 -12.52
N ALA A 28 -8.87 -21.79 -12.71
CA ALA A 28 -8.32 -20.45 -12.54
C ALA A 28 -7.51 -20.43 -11.23
N GLY A 29 -6.29 -19.88 -11.29
CA GLY A 29 -5.38 -19.91 -10.16
C GLY A 29 -6.04 -19.36 -8.89
N THR A 30 -5.77 -19.97 -7.74
CA THR A 30 -6.22 -19.43 -6.45
C THR A 30 -5.33 -18.23 -6.08
N TRP A 31 -5.96 -17.16 -5.58
CA TRP A 31 -5.23 -16.01 -5.03
C TRP A 31 -4.50 -16.39 -3.74
N ASN A 32 -3.22 -16.04 -3.68
CA ASN A 32 -2.39 -16.12 -2.49
C ASN A 32 -2.37 -14.73 -1.83
N ASP A 33 -3.13 -14.59 -0.76
CA ASP A 33 -3.26 -13.32 -0.05
C ASP A 33 -2.10 -13.05 0.90
N GLY A 34 -1.78 -11.76 1.00
CA GLY A 34 -0.76 -11.25 1.88
C GLY A 34 -1.29 -10.83 3.25
N PHE A 35 -0.44 -10.06 3.91
CA PHE A 35 -0.75 -9.40 5.17
C PHE A 35 -1.78 -8.28 4.95
N GLN A 36 -2.97 -8.49 5.54
CA GLN A 36 -4.02 -7.47 5.63
C GLN A 36 -3.57 -6.33 6.54
N TYR A 37 -3.95 -5.10 6.17
CA TYR A 37 -3.69 -3.92 6.99
C TYR A 37 -4.90 -3.01 7.04
N GLU A 38 -5.06 -2.33 8.17
CA GLU A 38 -6.23 -1.50 8.44
C GLU A 38 -5.82 -0.22 9.13
N ASP A 39 -6.65 0.81 9.06
CA ASP A 39 -6.56 1.95 9.96
C ASP A 39 -7.75 2.02 10.92
N GLN A 40 -7.65 2.91 11.90
CA GLN A 40 -8.68 3.13 12.89
C GLN A 40 -9.25 4.53 12.73
N MET A 41 -10.57 4.67 12.86
CA MET A 41 -11.25 5.94 12.80
C MET A 41 -12.34 6.02 13.88
N VAL A 42 -12.85 7.23 14.13
CA VAL A 42 -14.02 7.40 15.01
C VAL A 42 -15.28 7.34 14.15
N SER A 43 -16.13 6.34 14.38
CA SER A 43 -17.43 6.20 13.72
C SER A 43 -18.31 7.42 14.00
N CYS A 44 -18.90 8.00 12.96
CA CYS A 44 -19.74 9.18 13.13
C CYS A 44 -21.02 8.89 13.90
N ALA A 45 -21.62 7.72 13.67
CA ALA A 45 -22.88 7.34 14.31
C ALA A 45 -22.72 7.00 15.80
N THR A 46 -21.62 6.35 16.18
CA THR A 46 -21.44 5.83 17.56
C THR A 46 -20.44 6.61 18.39
N GLY A 47 -19.60 7.44 17.77
CA GLY A 47 -18.48 8.11 18.44
C GLY A 47 -17.39 7.16 18.94
N GLN A 48 -17.46 5.86 18.61
CA GLN A 48 -16.48 4.85 19.02
C GLN A 48 -15.40 4.66 17.96
N VAL A 49 -14.22 4.20 18.40
CA VAL A 49 -13.15 3.79 17.49
C VAL A 49 -13.54 2.49 16.78
N THR A 50 -13.38 2.45 15.45
CA THR A 50 -13.68 1.30 14.59
C THR A 50 -12.68 1.24 13.43
N THR A 51 -12.65 0.14 12.69
CA THR A 51 -11.87 0.03 11.44
C THR A 51 -12.38 1.04 10.42
N GLY A 52 -11.48 1.85 9.86
CA GLY A 52 -11.80 2.78 8.79
C GLY A 52 -11.71 2.09 7.44
N VAL A 53 -10.52 2.12 6.86
CA VAL A 53 -10.15 1.42 5.64
C VAL A 53 -9.44 0.12 5.99
N SER A 54 -9.81 -0.96 5.30
CA SER A 54 -9.14 -2.26 5.36
C SER A 54 -8.63 -2.60 3.96
N ALA A 55 -7.41 -3.10 3.84
CA ALA A 55 -6.79 -3.39 2.56
C ALA A 55 -5.97 -4.67 2.60
N ASN A 56 -5.85 -5.31 1.43
CA ASN A 56 -5.04 -6.51 1.23
C ASN A 56 -4.39 -6.45 -0.18
N VAL A 57 -3.37 -7.28 -0.38
CA VAL A 57 -2.74 -7.52 -1.67
C VAL A 57 -2.48 -9.00 -1.82
N GLY A 58 -2.51 -9.49 -3.06
CA GLY A 58 -2.26 -10.89 -3.33
C GLY A 58 -1.61 -11.10 -4.68
N TRP A 59 -1.23 -12.35 -4.94
CA TRP A 59 -0.75 -12.78 -6.24
C TRP A 59 -1.43 -14.08 -6.67
N MET A 60 -1.53 -14.29 -7.98
CA MET A 60 -2.13 -15.47 -8.58
C MET A 60 -1.30 -15.90 -9.77
N SER A 61 -0.92 -17.17 -9.81
CA SER A 61 -0.37 -17.79 -11.01
C SER A 61 -1.48 -18.44 -11.83
N PRO A 62 -1.54 -18.23 -13.15
CA PRO A 62 -2.48 -18.93 -14.03
C PRO A 62 -2.35 -20.46 -13.93
N THR A 63 -1.17 -20.99 -13.58
CA THR A 63 -0.91 -22.42 -13.44
C THR A 63 -1.26 -22.96 -12.05
N GLY A 64 -1.58 -22.09 -11.08
CA GLY A 64 -1.76 -22.44 -9.67
C GLY A 64 -0.46 -22.84 -8.95
N ALA A 65 0.67 -22.91 -9.65
CA ALA A 65 1.99 -23.18 -9.09
C ALA A 65 2.74 -21.87 -8.81
N VAL A 66 3.86 -21.96 -8.08
CA VAL A 66 4.81 -20.83 -7.96
C VAL A 66 5.29 -20.44 -9.37
N PRO A 67 5.16 -19.17 -9.78
CA PRO A 67 5.62 -18.71 -11.09
C PRO A 67 7.09 -19.04 -11.33
N LYS A 68 7.47 -19.29 -12.58
CA LYS A 68 8.88 -19.33 -12.97
C LYS A 68 9.39 -17.95 -13.34
N VAL A 69 10.70 -17.75 -13.33
CA VAL A 69 11.33 -16.57 -13.94
C VAL A 69 10.91 -16.49 -15.42
N GLY A 70 10.43 -15.33 -15.83
CA GLY A 70 9.87 -15.06 -17.15
C GLY A 70 8.39 -15.43 -17.34
N GLU A 71 7.78 -16.19 -16.42
CA GLU A 71 6.36 -16.52 -16.46
C GLU A 71 5.52 -15.30 -16.03
N VAL A 72 4.42 -15.06 -16.75
CA VAL A 72 3.46 -14.01 -16.40
C VAL A 72 2.54 -14.51 -15.30
N PHE A 73 2.40 -13.71 -14.24
CA PHE A 73 1.45 -13.93 -13.16
C PHE A 73 0.76 -12.62 -12.79
N TRP A 74 -0.28 -12.68 -11.97
CA TRP A 74 -1.09 -11.53 -11.62
C TRP A 74 -0.81 -11.06 -10.21
N LEU A 75 -0.76 -9.74 -10.03
CA LEU A 75 -0.83 -9.08 -8.74
C LEU A 75 -2.21 -8.43 -8.57
N ARG A 76 -2.69 -8.36 -7.33
CA ARG A 76 -3.90 -7.61 -6.97
C ARG A 76 -3.67 -6.71 -5.78
N GLY A 77 -4.34 -5.57 -5.77
CA GLY A 77 -4.58 -4.78 -4.57
C GLY A 77 -6.06 -4.51 -4.42
N TYR A 78 -6.55 -4.54 -3.19
CA TYR A 78 -7.87 -4.00 -2.91
C TYR A 78 -7.93 -3.28 -1.56
N ALA A 79 -8.77 -2.26 -1.49
CA ALA A 79 -9.04 -1.48 -0.29
C ALA A 79 -10.53 -1.19 -0.18
N GLY A 80 -11.10 -1.38 1.00
CA GLY A 80 -12.51 -1.12 1.27
C GLY A 80 -12.72 -0.18 2.44
N LEU A 81 -13.73 0.68 2.35
CA LEU A 81 -14.17 1.52 3.46
C LEU A 81 -15.18 0.75 4.32
N VAL A 82 -14.73 0.25 5.46
CA VAL A 82 -15.54 -0.59 6.38
C VAL A 82 -16.38 0.28 7.31
N GLY A 83 -15.73 1.25 7.96
CA GLY A 83 -16.37 2.11 8.95
C GLY A 83 -17.31 3.16 8.36
N MET A 84 -18.06 3.83 9.24
CA MET A 84 -18.95 4.95 8.87
C MET A 84 -18.30 6.31 9.18
N PRO A 85 -17.62 6.95 8.21
CA PRO A 85 -16.99 8.25 8.45
C PRO A 85 -18.05 9.34 8.58
N CYS A 86 -17.67 10.51 9.11
CA CYS A 86 -18.56 11.68 9.12
C CYS A 86 -18.66 12.37 7.75
N SER A 87 -17.86 11.96 6.78
CA SER A 87 -17.93 12.36 5.38
C SER A 87 -18.78 11.37 4.58
N SER A 88 -19.08 11.70 3.32
CA SER A 88 -19.84 10.81 2.43
C SER A 88 -19.03 9.62 1.89
N GLY A 89 -17.78 9.42 2.35
CA GLY A 89 -16.84 8.45 1.78
C GLY A 89 -15.38 8.84 1.99
N THR A 90 -14.47 8.07 1.39
CA THR A 90 -13.03 8.30 1.44
C THR A 90 -12.46 8.36 0.04
N ASN A 91 -11.45 9.19 -0.15
CA ASN A 91 -10.65 9.21 -1.37
C ASN A 91 -9.46 8.27 -1.18
N ILE A 92 -9.24 7.38 -2.14
CA ILE A 92 -8.17 6.40 -2.19
C ILE A 92 -7.28 6.69 -3.39
N ILE A 93 -5.97 6.79 -3.15
CA ILE A 93 -4.95 6.81 -4.22
C ILE A 93 -3.99 5.65 -3.94
N PRO A 94 -4.06 4.54 -4.69
CA PRO A 94 -3.10 3.47 -4.58
C PRO A 94 -1.76 3.87 -5.19
N GLU A 95 -0.67 3.58 -4.47
CA GLU A 95 0.69 3.62 -5.00
C GLU A 95 1.30 2.21 -4.98
N ILE A 96 1.58 1.68 -6.16
CA ILE A 96 2.04 0.31 -6.41
C ILE A 96 3.56 0.26 -6.21
N MET A 97 4.01 -0.57 -5.27
CA MET A 97 5.43 -0.76 -4.93
C MET A 97 5.83 -2.20 -5.25
N VAL A 98 6.40 -2.41 -6.44
CA VAL A 98 6.96 -3.72 -6.83
C VAL A 98 8.41 -3.84 -6.39
N PRO A 99 8.87 -5.02 -5.93
CA PRO A 99 10.27 -5.23 -5.58
C PRO A 99 11.15 -5.31 -6.83
N ASP A 100 12.45 -5.13 -6.66
CA ASP A 100 13.42 -5.36 -7.74
C ASP A 100 13.26 -6.78 -8.30
N GLY A 101 13.39 -6.95 -9.61
CA GLY A 101 13.18 -8.25 -10.24
C GLY A 101 11.74 -8.55 -10.65
N ILE A 102 10.83 -7.59 -10.50
CA ILE A 102 9.48 -7.63 -11.06
C ILE A 102 9.36 -6.56 -12.13
N GLU A 103 8.79 -6.94 -13.27
CA GLU A 103 8.44 -6.04 -14.36
C GLU A 103 6.95 -6.17 -14.70
N PHE A 104 6.34 -5.08 -15.11
CA PHE A 104 5.00 -5.13 -15.69
C PHE A 104 5.06 -5.92 -17.00
N ALA A 105 4.18 -6.90 -17.13
CA ALA A 105 4.04 -7.66 -18.36
C ALA A 105 3.04 -6.96 -19.28
N GLU A 106 3.08 -7.30 -20.57
CA GLU A 106 2.04 -6.86 -21.49
C GLU A 106 0.68 -7.44 -21.06
N GLY A 107 -0.33 -6.59 -21.07
CA GLY A 107 -1.71 -6.92 -20.72
C GLY A 107 -2.40 -5.75 -20.04
N GLU A 108 -3.71 -5.91 -19.85
CA GLU A 108 -4.56 -4.82 -19.37
C GLU A 108 -4.66 -4.82 -17.84
N VAL A 109 -4.69 -3.61 -17.28
CA VAL A 109 -5.03 -3.42 -15.87
C VAL A 109 -6.53 -3.52 -15.75
N ARG A 110 -6.98 -4.37 -14.83
CA ARG A 110 -8.40 -4.59 -14.55
C ARG A 110 -8.77 -3.96 -13.24
N TRP A 111 -9.91 -3.29 -13.15
CA TRP A 111 -10.33 -2.67 -11.89
C TRP A 111 -11.84 -2.48 -11.79
N ASP A 112 -12.32 -2.31 -10.55
CA ASP A 112 -13.73 -2.03 -10.23
C ASP A 112 -13.86 -1.34 -8.86
N ILE A 113 -14.97 -0.63 -8.66
CA ILE A 113 -15.45 -0.20 -7.35
C ILE A 113 -16.85 -0.78 -7.12
N SER A 114 -16.92 -1.78 -6.24
CA SER A 114 -18.15 -2.53 -5.98
C SER A 114 -18.24 -3.00 -4.54
N LYS A 115 -19.39 -3.59 -4.17
CA LYS A 115 -19.53 -4.23 -2.87
C LYS A 115 -18.81 -5.58 -2.84
N PRO A 116 -18.32 -6.04 -1.67
CA PRO A 116 -17.71 -7.35 -1.54
C PRO A 116 -18.60 -8.47 -2.12
N GLY A 117 -18.05 -9.27 -3.04
CA GLY A 117 -18.76 -10.35 -3.73
C GLY A 117 -19.48 -9.97 -5.02
N GLU A 118 -19.51 -8.67 -5.38
CA GLU A 118 -20.15 -8.14 -6.58
C GLU A 118 -19.12 -7.62 -7.62
N GLN A 119 -17.85 -8.01 -7.49
CA GLN A 119 -16.77 -7.51 -8.35
C GLN A 119 -16.98 -7.88 -9.83
N VAL A 120 -17.02 -6.88 -10.70
CA VAL A 120 -17.01 -7.04 -12.16
C VAL A 120 -15.91 -6.15 -12.71
N LEU A 121 -14.69 -6.69 -12.76
CA LEU A 121 -13.53 -5.93 -13.21
C LEU A 121 -13.65 -5.53 -14.67
N THR A 122 -13.35 -4.27 -14.94
CA THR A 122 -13.33 -3.67 -16.28
C THR A 122 -11.91 -3.32 -16.68
N GLU A 123 -11.69 -3.11 -17.98
CA GLU A 123 -10.44 -2.63 -18.57
C GLU A 123 -10.54 -1.14 -18.91
N ASP A 124 -11.43 -0.41 -18.20
CA ASP A 124 -11.62 1.02 -18.39
C ASP A 124 -10.30 1.76 -18.11
N PRO A 125 -9.97 2.83 -18.86
CA PRO A 125 -8.71 3.54 -18.69
C PRO A 125 -8.51 4.06 -17.26
N ILE A 126 -7.28 3.95 -16.77
CA ILE A 126 -6.82 4.55 -15.51
C ILE A 126 -5.67 5.52 -15.78
N SER A 127 -5.51 6.53 -14.94
CA SER A 127 -4.27 7.32 -14.92
C SER A 127 -3.19 6.55 -14.20
N ALA A 128 -1.96 6.58 -14.70
CA ALA A 128 -0.78 6.06 -14.02
C ALA A 128 0.35 7.08 -14.03
N ASP A 129 0.83 7.46 -12.85
CA ASP A 129 2.01 8.32 -12.68
C ASP A 129 3.18 7.48 -12.15
N PRO A 130 4.26 7.30 -12.93
CA PRO A 130 5.42 6.53 -12.51
C PRO A 130 6.26 7.21 -11.42
N ASN A 131 5.96 8.48 -11.09
CA ASN A 131 6.67 9.27 -10.08
C ASN A 131 5.85 9.38 -8.80
N GLY A 132 5.38 8.23 -8.29
CA GLY A 132 4.66 8.15 -7.03
C GLY A 132 5.41 8.80 -5.86
N GLN A 133 4.64 9.31 -4.90
CA GLN A 133 5.20 10.06 -3.76
C GLN A 133 6.24 9.26 -2.96
N ASN A 134 6.12 7.93 -2.94
CA ASN A 134 6.99 7.02 -2.21
C ASN A 134 7.90 6.19 -3.15
N GLY A 135 7.98 6.57 -4.43
CA GLY A 135 8.83 5.93 -5.44
C GLY A 135 8.17 4.75 -6.15
N GLY A 136 6.86 4.57 -6.01
CA GLY A 136 6.07 3.60 -6.77
C GLY A 136 5.30 4.22 -7.92
N ILE A 137 4.33 3.48 -8.45
CA ILE A 137 3.42 3.96 -9.51
C ILE A 137 2.09 4.32 -8.87
N MET A 138 1.70 5.59 -8.92
CA MET A 138 0.38 6.02 -8.46
C MET A 138 -0.65 5.74 -9.53
N ILE A 139 -1.80 5.18 -9.14
CA ILE A 139 -2.94 4.98 -10.04
C ILE A 139 -4.16 5.77 -9.57
N GLY A 140 -4.99 6.18 -10.53
CA GLY A 140 -6.19 6.98 -10.31
C GLY A 140 -7.21 6.79 -11.43
N ASN A 141 -8.33 7.51 -11.35
CA ASN A 141 -9.28 7.56 -12.45
C ASN A 141 -8.61 8.12 -13.73
N ALA A 142 -9.21 7.90 -14.90
CA ALA A 142 -8.69 8.44 -16.17
C ALA A 142 -8.47 9.97 -16.17
N ASP A 143 -9.18 10.70 -15.31
CA ASP A 143 -9.07 12.16 -15.14
C ASP A 143 -8.06 12.58 -14.05
N GLU A 144 -7.17 11.67 -13.65
CA GLU A 144 -6.14 11.86 -12.61
C GLU A 144 -6.70 12.15 -11.21
N THR A 145 -8.00 11.92 -11.00
CA THR A 145 -8.61 12.09 -9.68
C THR A 145 -8.51 10.83 -8.82
N PRO A 146 -8.56 10.96 -7.48
CA PRO A 146 -8.61 9.81 -6.58
C PRO A 146 -9.87 8.96 -6.79
N PHE A 147 -9.76 7.66 -6.59
CA PHE A 147 -10.92 6.79 -6.47
C PHE A 147 -11.72 7.16 -5.23
N LYS A 148 -13.06 7.24 -5.34
CA LYS A 148 -13.93 7.57 -4.21
C LYS A 148 -14.67 6.32 -3.77
N LEU A 149 -14.45 5.92 -2.52
CA LEU A 149 -15.16 4.79 -1.89
C LEU A 149 -16.23 5.29 -0.93
N ARG A 150 -17.43 4.72 -1.05
CA ARG A 150 -18.49 4.81 -0.05
C ARG A 150 -18.35 3.65 0.94
N GLN A 151 -19.07 3.76 2.05
CA GLN A 151 -19.08 2.70 3.05
C GLN A 151 -19.57 1.39 2.41
N GLY A 152 -18.81 0.31 2.62
CA GLY A 152 -19.09 -1.01 2.09
C GLY A 152 -18.64 -1.24 0.65
N GLU A 153 -18.06 -0.24 -0.02
CA GLU A 153 -17.42 -0.41 -1.33
C GLU A 153 -15.95 -0.81 -1.17
N ILE A 154 -15.46 -1.57 -2.14
CA ILE A 154 -14.08 -2.01 -2.32
C ILE A 154 -13.61 -1.50 -3.67
N LEU A 155 -12.46 -0.83 -3.69
CA LEU A 155 -11.65 -0.67 -4.90
C LEU A 155 -10.82 -1.94 -5.04
N GLU A 156 -10.93 -2.64 -6.15
CA GLU A 156 -10.03 -3.74 -6.52
C GLU A 156 -9.36 -3.42 -7.85
N PHE A 157 -8.07 -3.72 -7.97
CA PHE A 157 -7.33 -3.67 -9.23
C PHE A 157 -6.37 -4.85 -9.36
N GLN A 158 -6.19 -5.32 -10.58
CA GLN A 158 -5.36 -6.46 -10.96
C GLN A 158 -4.51 -6.12 -12.18
N PHE A 159 -3.27 -6.57 -12.21
CA PHE A 159 -2.37 -6.31 -13.33
C PHE A 159 -1.35 -7.45 -13.51
N PRO A 160 -0.95 -7.72 -14.75
CA PRO A 160 0.01 -8.77 -15.04
C PRO A 160 1.45 -8.29 -14.83
N VAL A 161 2.27 -9.17 -14.29
CA VAL A 161 3.70 -8.95 -14.08
C VAL A 161 4.48 -10.20 -14.46
N ARG A 162 5.80 -10.06 -14.59
CA ARG A 162 6.74 -11.18 -14.70
C ARG A 162 7.91 -10.99 -13.76
N ALA A 163 8.46 -12.09 -13.26
CA ALA A 163 9.72 -12.06 -12.52
C ALA A 163 10.90 -12.14 -13.49
N THR A 164 11.93 -11.30 -13.29
CA THR A 164 13.18 -11.32 -14.07
C THR A 164 14.33 -12.00 -13.33
N ARG A 165 14.10 -12.43 -12.09
CA ARG A 165 15.01 -13.24 -11.27
C ARG A 165 14.23 -14.13 -10.33
N GLU A 166 14.91 -15.07 -9.71
CA GLU A 166 14.38 -15.82 -8.57
C GLU A 166 13.91 -14.86 -7.46
N LEU A 167 12.73 -15.15 -6.90
CA LEU A 167 12.14 -14.42 -5.77
C LEU A 167 11.88 -15.38 -4.62
N LYS A 168 12.25 -14.94 -3.42
CA LYS A 168 12.28 -15.76 -2.20
C LYS A 168 11.16 -15.42 -1.22
N GLY A 169 10.35 -14.41 -1.53
CA GLY A 169 9.17 -14.00 -0.77
C GLY A 169 9.46 -13.83 0.73
N PRO A 170 8.75 -14.53 1.64
CA PRO A 170 8.93 -14.46 3.09
C PRO A 170 10.32 -14.87 3.61
N ALA A 171 11.16 -15.52 2.79
CA ALA A 171 12.55 -15.78 3.15
C ALA A 171 13.45 -14.53 3.01
N THR A 172 12.90 -13.41 2.53
CA THR A 172 13.52 -12.09 2.56
C THR A 172 12.96 -11.23 3.69
N GLN A 173 13.61 -10.09 3.95
CA GLN A 173 13.14 -9.12 4.94
C GLN A 173 11.73 -8.63 4.60
N GLN A 174 10.77 -8.89 5.50
CA GLN A 174 9.43 -8.32 5.40
C GLN A 174 9.46 -6.80 5.59
N PRO A 175 8.54 -6.03 4.96
CA PRO A 175 8.47 -4.58 5.06
C PRO A 175 7.94 -4.14 6.45
N GLN A 176 8.82 -4.15 7.45
CA GLN A 176 8.51 -3.80 8.85
C GLN A 176 9.12 -2.46 9.28
N CYS A 177 9.42 -1.57 8.33
CA CYS A 177 9.91 -0.23 8.62
C CYS A 177 8.89 0.58 9.44
N GLN A 178 9.38 1.47 10.30
CA GLN A 178 8.52 2.22 11.22
C GLN A 178 7.51 3.13 10.51
N SER A 179 7.86 3.69 9.34
CA SER A 179 6.94 4.54 8.57
C SER A 179 5.68 3.80 8.13
N ARG A 180 5.80 2.50 7.78
CA ARG A 180 4.66 1.65 7.44
C ARG A 180 3.81 1.37 8.67
N ILE A 181 4.45 0.98 9.78
CA ILE A 181 3.78 0.67 11.05
C ILE A 181 2.98 1.87 11.57
N ASP A 182 3.55 3.07 11.43
CA ASP A 182 2.91 4.33 11.82
C ASP A 182 1.81 4.78 10.83
N GLY A 183 1.71 4.14 9.66
CA GLY A 183 0.79 4.50 8.59
C GLY A 183 1.12 5.85 7.93
N ASP A 184 2.39 6.22 7.90
CA ASP A 184 2.87 7.49 7.33
C ASP A 184 3.39 7.36 5.89
N ALA A 185 3.92 6.19 5.52
CA ALA A 185 4.46 5.84 4.20
C ALA A 185 4.61 4.31 4.08
N PRO A 186 4.64 3.72 2.88
CA PRO A 186 5.11 2.34 2.71
C PRO A 186 6.59 2.20 3.10
N CYS A 187 7.09 0.96 3.14
CA CYS A 187 8.54 0.76 3.23
C CYS A 187 9.20 1.06 1.89
N PRO A 188 10.36 1.74 1.88
CA PRO A 188 11.16 1.86 0.67
C PRO A 188 11.41 0.48 0.05
N ILE A 189 11.43 0.39 -1.29
CA ILE A 189 11.65 -0.88 -2.01
C ILE A 189 12.90 -1.59 -1.50
N SER A 190 13.99 -0.84 -1.27
CA SER A 190 15.26 -1.35 -0.73
C SER A 190 15.18 -1.96 0.69
N GLN A 191 14.09 -1.76 1.43
CA GLN A 191 13.85 -2.31 2.77
C GLN A 191 12.73 -3.35 2.79
N SER A 192 12.20 -3.72 1.62
CA SER A 192 10.98 -4.53 1.50
C SER A 192 11.24 -5.95 1.00
N GLY A 193 12.49 -6.28 0.66
CA GLY A 193 12.84 -7.60 0.13
C GLY A 193 12.02 -7.96 -1.12
N ASP A 194 11.64 -9.22 -1.24
CA ASP A 194 10.83 -9.74 -2.34
C ASP A 194 9.32 -9.64 -2.01
N HIS A 195 8.90 -8.49 -1.48
CA HIS A 195 7.50 -8.25 -1.14
C HIS A 195 6.89 -7.19 -2.04
N PHE A 196 5.72 -7.50 -2.58
CA PHE A 196 4.83 -6.55 -3.20
C PHE A 196 4.09 -5.77 -2.10
N GLN A 197 4.06 -4.44 -2.21
CA GLN A 197 3.24 -3.59 -1.36
C GLN A 197 2.35 -2.69 -2.22
N VAL A 198 1.21 -2.30 -1.67
CA VAL A 198 0.43 -1.18 -2.20
C VAL A 198 0.22 -0.19 -1.07
N ALA A 199 0.60 1.07 -1.28
CA ALA A 199 0.33 2.12 -0.32
C ALA A 199 -0.97 2.81 -0.70
N PHE A 200 -2.07 2.45 -0.02
CA PHE A 200 -3.34 3.13 -0.22
C PHE A 200 -3.34 4.43 0.58
N LEU A 201 -3.10 5.56 -0.09
CA LEU A 201 -3.30 6.87 0.51
C LEU A 201 -4.79 7.09 0.73
N THR A 202 -5.17 7.26 1.99
CA THR A 202 -6.54 7.45 2.44
C THR A 202 -6.75 8.88 2.89
N ASN A 203 -7.80 9.54 2.42
CA ASN A 203 -8.12 10.90 2.81
C ASN A 203 -9.62 11.12 2.93
N GLY A 204 -10.01 11.93 3.92
CA GLY A 204 -11.39 12.39 4.08
C GLY A 204 -12.28 11.54 4.99
N HIS A 205 -11.84 10.36 5.46
CA HIS A 205 -12.61 9.54 6.42
C HIS A 205 -12.29 9.81 7.89
N GLY A 206 -11.20 10.52 8.19
CA GLY A 206 -10.80 10.87 9.56
C GLY A 206 -10.09 9.75 10.32
N GLY A 207 -9.52 8.77 9.61
CA GLY A 207 -8.68 7.73 10.19
C GLY A 207 -7.35 8.22 10.75
N ASP A 208 -6.71 7.36 11.54
CA ASP A 208 -5.46 7.65 12.23
C ASP A 208 -4.22 7.45 11.35
N ARG A 209 -4.36 6.82 10.17
CA ARG A 209 -3.29 6.60 9.19
C ARG A 209 -3.48 7.45 7.94
N TRP A 210 -2.38 7.74 7.27
CA TRP A 210 -2.41 8.31 5.91
C TRP A 210 -2.40 7.18 4.90
N TYR A 211 -1.56 6.17 5.15
CA TYR A 211 -1.42 5.01 4.29
C TYR A 211 -1.89 3.76 5.00
N VAL A 212 -2.72 2.98 4.32
CA VAL A 212 -2.96 1.58 4.64
C VAL A 212 -2.11 0.77 3.66
N THR A 213 -1.02 0.16 4.14
CA THR A 213 -0.05 -0.53 3.28
C THR A 213 0.00 -2.03 3.56
N PRO A 214 -0.89 -2.84 2.97
CA PRO A 214 -0.75 -4.30 2.97
C PRO A 214 0.47 -4.74 2.13
N PHE A 215 0.89 -5.99 2.31
CA PHE A 215 2.01 -6.56 1.55
C PHE A 215 1.90 -8.07 1.39
N VAL A 216 2.50 -8.64 0.35
CA VAL A 216 2.59 -10.08 0.12
C VAL A 216 3.99 -10.47 -0.34
N GLY A 217 4.50 -11.61 0.12
CA GLY A 217 5.76 -12.17 -0.38
C GLY A 217 5.57 -12.78 -1.77
N LEU A 218 6.43 -12.42 -2.72
CA LEU A 218 6.42 -12.95 -4.08
C LEU A 218 7.42 -14.08 -4.23
N PHE A 219 7.06 -15.10 -5.01
CA PHE A 219 7.89 -16.26 -5.27
C PHE A 219 8.08 -16.43 -6.76
N ALA A 220 9.31 -16.74 -7.17
CA ALA A 220 9.62 -17.15 -8.53
C ALA A 220 10.81 -18.11 -8.50
N THR A 221 10.72 -19.24 -9.20
CA THR A 221 11.82 -20.21 -9.30
C THR A 221 12.52 -20.13 -10.65
N ASP A 222 13.82 -20.41 -10.67
CA ASP A 222 14.56 -20.46 -11.93
C ASP A 222 13.99 -21.57 -12.83
N GLY A 223 13.67 -21.22 -14.08
CA GLY A 223 13.06 -22.15 -15.04
C GLY A 223 14.00 -23.27 -15.51
N SER A 224 15.27 -23.26 -15.08
CA SER A 224 16.33 -24.13 -15.60
C SER A 224 16.66 -25.34 -14.75
N THR A 225 15.95 -25.65 -13.65
CA THR A 225 16.27 -26.85 -12.88
C THR A 225 15.85 -28.10 -13.66
N PRO A 226 16.78 -28.92 -14.18
CA PRO A 226 16.43 -30.28 -14.59
C PRO A 226 15.97 -31.05 -13.34
N PRO A 227 15.15 -32.10 -13.48
CA PRO A 227 14.73 -32.91 -12.34
C PRO A 227 15.96 -33.36 -11.52
N PRO A 228 15.89 -33.39 -10.18
CA PRO A 228 17.04 -33.68 -9.35
C PRO A 228 17.52 -35.10 -9.61
N THR A 229 18.66 -35.25 -10.26
CA THR A 229 19.45 -36.48 -10.23
C THR A 229 20.08 -36.55 -8.85
N THR A 230 19.57 -37.42 -7.99
CA THR A 230 20.11 -37.70 -6.65
C THR A 230 21.61 -38.01 -6.71
N PRO A 231 22.49 -37.19 -6.10
CA PRO A 231 23.88 -37.56 -5.89
C PRO A 231 24.03 -38.43 -4.62
N PRO A 232 24.98 -39.38 -4.60
CA PRO A 232 25.18 -40.29 -3.47
C PRO A 232 25.72 -39.55 -2.25
N THR A 233 25.18 -39.93 -1.10
CA THR A 233 25.52 -39.48 0.24
C THR A 233 27.00 -39.69 0.56
N THR A 234 27.72 -38.64 0.96
CA THR A 234 28.99 -38.77 1.70
C THR A 234 28.98 -37.89 2.95
N ASN A 235 29.54 -38.46 4.02
CA ASN A 235 29.48 -38.00 5.41
C ASN A 235 30.15 -36.64 5.67
N PRO A 236 29.76 -35.90 6.73
CA PRO A 236 30.37 -34.63 7.10
C PRO A 236 31.71 -34.82 7.82
N VAL A 237 32.71 -34.03 7.43
CA VAL A 237 33.97 -33.80 8.16
C VAL A 237 33.83 -32.52 9.00
N PRO A 238 34.15 -32.53 10.31
CA PRO A 238 34.15 -31.31 11.14
C PRO A 238 35.44 -30.50 10.93
N GLY A 239 35.30 -29.24 10.52
CA GLY A 239 36.40 -28.25 10.42
C GLY A 239 36.28 -27.13 11.47
N PRO A 240 37.40 -26.52 11.91
CA PRO A 240 37.48 -25.73 13.14
C PRO A 240 37.08 -24.26 12.96
N GLY A 241 36.63 -23.68 14.08
CA GLY A 241 35.96 -22.39 14.16
C GLY A 241 36.79 -21.17 13.76
N THR A 242 36.04 -20.15 13.34
CA THR A 242 36.54 -18.80 13.04
C THR A 242 36.09 -17.81 14.12
N THR A 243 37.06 -17.00 14.54
CA THR A 243 36.98 -15.95 15.57
C THR A 243 36.13 -14.76 15.10
N PRO A 244 35.26 -14.18 15.95
CA PRO A 244 34.43 -13.03 15.56
C PRO A 244 35.24 -11.73 15.47
N THR A 245 35.09 -11.03 14.34
CA THR A 245 35.62 -9.68 14.11
C THR A 245 34.75 -8.62 14.80
N PRO A 246 35.33 -7.63 15.53
CA PRO A 246 34.58 -6.53 16.13
C PRO A 246 33.93 -5.62 15.09
N GLY A 247 32.63 -5.36 15.27
CA GLY A 247 31.81 -4.52 14.38
C GLY A 247 32.18 -3.05 14.44
N THR A 248 32.27 -2.43 13.26
CA THR A 248 32.43 -0.99 13.07
C THR A 248 31.13 -0.25 13.39
N THR A 249 31.27 0.90 14.06
CA THR A 249 30.16 1.81 14.40
C THR A 249 29.47 2.33 13.13
N PRO A 250 28.14 2.22 13.00
CA PRO A 250 27.41 2.71 11.82
C PRO A 250 27.54 4.23 11.65
N ALA A 251 27.88 4.66 10.44
CA ALA A 251 27.87 6.05 10.03
C ALA A 251 26.42 6.62 10.08
N PRO A 252 26.25 7.94 10.36
CA PRO A 252 24.94 8.58 10.40
C PRO A 252 24.17 8.40 9.08
N ALA A 253 22.92 7.96 9.19
CA ALA A 253 22.02 7.78 8.05
C ALA A 253 21.86 9.10 7.24
N PRO A 254 21.98 9.06 5.90
CA PRO A 254 21.74 10.22 5.04
C PRO A 254 20.33 10.79 5.24
N ALA A 255 20.20 12.12 5.16
CA ALA A 255 18.91 12.78 5.10
C ALA A 255 18.14 12.28 3.87
N PRO A 256 16.79 12.11 3.94
CA PRO A 256 15.99 11.59 2.84
C PRO A 256 16.23 12.42 1.58
N GLY A 257 16.77 11.76 0.55
CA GLY A 257 17.10 12.37 -0.73
C GLY A 257 15.84 12.86 -1.44
N SER A 258 15.93 14.07 -1.99
CA SER A 258 14.92 14.65 -2.87
C SER A 258 14.77 13.77 -4.12
N ALA A 259 13.55 13.44 -4.55
CA ALA A 259 13.35 12.83 -5.85
C ALA A 259 13.78 13.83 -6.95
N ALA A 260 14.37 13.33 -8.04
CA ALA A 260 14.88 14.17 -9.11
C ALA A 260 13.74 15.04 -9.68
N GLY A 261 13.92 16.37 -9.68
CA GLY A 261 12.93 17.34 -10.16
C GLY A 261 12.13 18.09 -9.08
N GLN A 262 12.21 17.67 -7.81
CA GLN A 262 11.55 18.39 -6.71
C GLN A 262 12.35 19.62 -6.24
N ALA A 263 11.66 20.74 -5.98
CA ALA A 263 12.25 21.90 -5.33
C ALA A 263 12.59 21.58 -3.88
N ALA A 264 13.82 21.90 -3.45
CA ALA A 264 14.22 21.76 -2.06
C ALA A 264 13.31 22.58 -1.13
N SER A 265 13.04 22.05 0.06
CA SER A 265 12.20 22.73 1.05
C SER A 265 12.81 22.73 2.44
N SER A 266 12.40 23.71 3.25
CA SER A 266 12.73 23.80 4.67
C SER A 266 11.46 23.98 5.50
N THR A 267 11.32 23.18 6.55
CA THR A 267 10.17 23.26 7.45
C THR A 267 10.60 23.87 8.78
N SER A 268 9.82 24.82 9.29
CA SER A 268 9.98 25.38 10.62
C SER A 268 8.65 25.34 11.39
N ALA A 269 8.71 25.32 12.72
CA ALA A 269 7.52 25.25 13.54
C ALA A 269 7.63 26.15 14.78
N LYS A 270 6.58 26.94 15.02
CA LYS A 270 6.36 27.71 16.25
C LYS A 270 5.31 27.01 17.11
N TRP A 271 5.70 26.70 18.34
CA TRP A 271 4.92 25.88 19.26
C TRP A 271 4.30 26.74 20.36
N LYS A 272 2.96 26.75 20.45
CA LYS A 272 2.22 27.32 21.57
C LYS A 272 1.61 26.19 22.38
N ILE A 273 2.36 25.67 23.34
CA ILE A 273 1.94 24.57 24.22
C ILE A 273 1.50 25.15 25.57
N THR A 274 0.31 24.78 26.02
CA THR A 274 -0.25 25.20 27.31
C THR A 274 -0.36 24.01 28.25
N LYS A 275 -0.09 24.21 29.55
CA LYS A 275 -0.17 23.16 30.58
C LYS A 275 -1.58 22.58 30.77
N ALA A 276 -2.61 23.42 30.62
CA ALA A 276 -4.00 23.07 30.90
C ALA A 276 -4.87 22.83 29.64
N GLY A 277 -4.34 23.08 28.45
CA GLY A 277 -5.15 23.16 27.23
C GLY A 277 -4.55 22.44 26.01
N LYS A 278 -5.34 22.41 24.94
CA LYS A 278 -4.90 21.98 23.61
C LYS A 278 -3.81 22.93 23.10
N GLY A 279 -2.71 22.38 22.61
CA GLY A 279 -1.61 23.17 22.03
C GLY A 279 -1.94 23.66 20.62
N LYS A 280 -1.10 24.53 20.08
CA LYS A 280 -1.10 24.89 18.65
C LYS A 280 0.32 24.82 18.09
N ALA A 281 0.45 24.31 16.88
CA ALA A 281 1.67 24.38 16.07
C ALA A 281 1.40 25.27 14.86
N THR A 282 2.18 26.32 14.67
CA THR A 282 2.22 27.07 13.41
C THR A 282 3.42 26.58 12.62
N ILE A 283 3.17 25.97 11.47
CA ILE A 283 4.19 25.33 10.66
C ILE A 283 4.35 26.15 9.39
N THR A 284 5.60 26.45 9.06
CA THR A 284 5.97 27.20 7.86
C THR A 284 6.91 26.36 7.03
N VAL A 285 6.53 26.10 5.79
CA VAL A 285 7.32 25.40 4.77
C VAL A 285 7.75 26.43 3.74
N THR A 286 9.06 26.56 3.54
CA THR A 286 9.66 27.45 2.54
C THR A 286 10.27 26.62 1.43
N SER A 287 10.00 26.97 0.17
CA SER A 287 10.41 26.24 -1.02
C SER A 287 10.45 27.21 -2.22
N GLY A 288 11.18 26.84 -3.28
CA GLY A 288 11.19 27.57 -4.55
C GLY A 288 9.90 27.41 -5.38
N ALA A 289 9.10 26.37 -5.12
CA ALA A 289 7.76 26.15 -5.67
C ALA A 289 6.70 26.19 -4.56
N ALA A 290 5.42 26.36 -4.93
CA ALA A 290 4.32 26.42 -3.96
C ALA A 290 4.23 25.11 -3.15
N PRO A 291 4.50 25.13 -1.83
CA PRO A 291 4.47 23.93 -1.02
C PRO A 291 3.02 23.52 -0.76
N VAL A 292 2.57 22.48 -1.44
CA VAL A 292 1.28 21.82 -1.20
C VAL A 292 1.55 20.41 -0.67
N GLY A 293 0.66 19.86 0.17
CA GLY A 293 0.78 18.48 0.62
C GLY A 293 0.64 18.26 2.12
N GLY A 294 0.93 17.06 2.59
CA GLY A 294 0.71 16.64 3.97
C GLY A 294 1.73 17.22 4.97
N VAL A 295 1.24 17.66 6.12
CA VAL A 295 2.02 18.14 7.27
C VAL A 295 1.66 17.33 8.51
N ILE A 296 2.67 16.84 9.22
CA ILE A 296 2.51 15.98 10.40
C ILE A 296 3.24 16.61 11.58
N VAL A 297 2.61 16.59 12.76
CA VAL A 297 3.26 16.90 14.03
C VAL A 297 3.46 15.61 14.81
N LYS A 298 4.71 15.34 15.20
CA LYS A 298 5.10 14.18 16.00
C LYS A 298 5.59 14.58 17.37
N ASP A 299 5.36 13.73 18.37
CA ASP A 299 5.97 13.77 19.70
C ASP A 299 6.66 12.44 19.99
N LYS A 300 7.98 12.50 20.18
CA LYS A 300 8.83 11.30 20.35
C LYS A 300 8.60 10.24 19.27
N GLY A 301 8.37 10.67 18.04
CA GLY A 301 8.07 9.80 16.90
C GLY A 301 6.59 9.50 16.69
N ARG A 302 5.74 9.60 17.72
CA ARG A 302 4.30 9.36 17.58
C ARG A 302 3.58 10.54 16.94
N THR A 303 2.77 10.29 15.91
CA THR A 303 1.91 11.31 15.30
C THR A 303 0.85 11.83 16.29
N LEU A 304 0.84 13.14 16.49
CA LEU A 304 -0.12 13.84 17.35
C LEU A 304 -1.26 14.49 16.57
N ALA A 305 -0.93 15.05 15.41
CA ALA A 305 -1.86 15.77 14.57
C ALA A 305 -1.37 15.80 13.12
N LYS A 306 -2.33 15.92 12.21
CA LYS A 306 -2.16 15.90 10.77
C LYS A 306 -2.90 17.10 10.16
N ALA A 307 -2.36 17.68 9.11
CA ALA A 307 -3.06 18.68 8.28
C ALA A 307 -2.56 18.61 6.85
N THR A 308 -3.33 19.18 5.93
CA THR A 308 -2.92 19.37 4.54
C THR A 308 -2.65 20.84 4.32
N LEU A 309 -1.47 21.14 3.78
CA LEU A 309 -1.06 22.46 3.35
C LEU A 309 -1.60 22.70 1.93
N LYS A 310 -2.46 23.71 1.77
CA LYS A 310 -3.04 24.11 0.49
C LYS A 310 -2.23 25.23 -0.14
N ALA A 311 -2.37 25.43 -1.46
CA ALA A 311 -1.72 26.53 -2.16
C ALA A 311 -2.09 27.90 -1.54
N THR A 312 -3.35 28.07 -1.13
CA THR A 312 -3.87 29.28 -0.47
C THR A 312 -3.24 29.57 0.89
N ASP A 313 -2.61 28.58 1.52
CA ASP A 313 -1.97 28.74 2.82
C ASP A 313 -0.60 29.42 2.71
N ASN A 314 -0.08 29.60 1.49
CA ASN A 314 1.21 30.27 1.22
C ASN A 314 2.35 29.70 2.08
N GLY A 315 2.41 28.36 2.16
CA GLY A 315 3.41 27.66 2.97
C GLY A 315 3.19 27.70 4.47
N ARG A 316 2.08 28.22 4.99
CA ARG A 316 1.84 28.38 6.42
C ARG A 316 0.52 27.74 6.89
N VAL A 317 0.62 26.69 7.70
CA VAL A 317 -0.55 26.01 8.30
C VAL A 317 -0.52 26.08 9.83
N VAL A 318 -1.70 26.25 10.44
CA VAL A 318 -1.86 26.21 11.91
C VAL A 318 -2.62 24.95 12.32
N ILE A 319 -1.93 24.05 13.02
CA ILE A 319 -2.48 22.77 13.47
C ILE A 319 -2.82 22.85 14.96
N LYS A 320 -4.06 22.50 15.31
CA LYS A 320 -4.48 22.32 16.71
C LYS A 320 -3.94 20.98 17.21
N LEU A 321 -3.23 21.00 18.33
CA LEU A 321 -2.66 19.80 18.93
C LEU A 321 -3.57 19.24 20.02
N PRO A 322 -3.57 17.91 20.25
CA PRO A 322 -4.20 17.34 21.42
C PRO A 322 -3.54 17.85 22.71
N ARG A 323 -4.20 17.62 23.85
CA ARG A 323 -3.61 17.89 25.16
C ARG A 323 -2.47 16.93 25.42
N LEU A 324 -1.26 17.47 25.59
CA LEU A 324 -0.09 16.68 25.94
C LEU A 324 -0.13 16.30 27.42
N ARG A 325 0.38 15.10 27.74
CA ARG A 325 0.47 14.61 29.13
C ARG A 325 1.55 15.37 29.90
N LYS A 326 1.62 15.18 31.22
CA LYS A 326 2.76 15.66 32.01
C LYS A 326 4.02 14.89 31.58
N GLY A 327 5.16 15.56 31.56
CA GLY A 327 6.45 14.97 31.23
C GLY A 327 7.25 15.71 30.16
N LYS A 328 8.35 15.09 29.73
CA LYS A 328 9.21 15.56 28.63
C LYS A 328 8.60 15.15 27.30
N HIS A 329 8.52 16.07 26.36
CA HIS A 329 8.05 15.89 24.98
C HIS A 329 9.13 16.35 23.99
N VAL A 330 9.19 15.70 22.82
CA VAL A 330 10.12 16.06 21.74
C VAL A 330 9.28 16.25 20.48
N LEU A 331 8.93 17.50 20.22
CA LEU A 331 8.04 17.89 19.14
C LEU A 331 8.82 18.11 17.84
N VAL A 332 8.28 17.60 16.75
CA VAL A 332 8.82 17.75 15.39
C VAL A 332 7.66 17.98 14.44
N ALA A 333 7.79 18.94 13.53
CA ALA A 333 6.89 19.07 12.39
C ALA A 333 7.59 18.50 11.15
N GLN A 334 6.84 17.79 10.31
CA GLN A 334 7.34 17.18 9.08
C GLN A 334 6.41 17.56 7.93
N PHE A 335 6.98 18.13 6.87
CA PHE A 335 6.34 18.25 5.57
C PHE A 335 6.68 17.01 4.74
N ARG A 336 5.66 16.35 4.18
CA ARG A 336 5.82 15.08 3.44
C ARG A 336 6.26 15.26 1.99
N GLY A 337 6.38 16.50 1.52
CA GLY A 337 6.63 16.77 0.12
C GLY A 337 5.37 16.70 -0.73
N SER A 338 5.56 16.90 -2.03
CA SER A 338 4.59 16.77 -3.12
C SER A 338 5.34 16.41 -4.40
N SER A 339 4.64 16.28 -5.53
CA SER A 339 5.27 16.09 -6.84
C SER A 339 6.30 17.18 -7.18
N THR A 340 6.12 18.43 -6.71
CA THR A 340 7.00 19.55 -7.05
C THR A 340 7.92 20.02 -5.92
N VAL A 341 7.70 19.57 -4.68
CA VAL A 341 8.46 20.05 -3.51
C VAL A 341 8.91 18.88 -2.66
N ALA A 342 10.20 18.84 -2.33
CA ALA A 342 10.80 17.79 -1.53
C ALA A 342 10.26 17.77 -0.10
N ALA A 343 10.23 16.59 0.53
CA ALA A 343 9.91 16.47 1.95
C ALA A 343 10.96 17.18 2.83
N SER A 344 10.55 17.70 3.99
CA SER A 344 11.47 18.31 4.95
C SER A 344 10.98 18.22 6.39
N VAL A 345 11.88 18.42 7.34
CA VAL A 345 11.61 18.22 8.78
C VAL A 345 12.08 19.44 9.56
N SER A 346 11.29 19.86 10.56
CA SER A 346 11.67 20.95 11.45
C SER A 346 12.72 20.52 12.47
N PRO A 347 13.49 21.46 13.03
CA PRO A 347 14.31 21.19 14.22
C PRO A 347 13.46 20.61 15.38
N LYS A 348 14.05 19.71 16.15
CA LYS A 348 13.42 19.11 17.34
C LYS A 348 13.20 20.19 18.41
N ARG A 349 11.98 20.29 18.95
CA ARG A 349 11.66 21.15 20.09
C ARG A 349 11.38 20.31 21.33
N VAL A 350 12.22 20.46 22.35
CA VAL A 350 11.99 19.82 23.65
C VAL A 350 11.09 20.72 24.51
N VAL A 351 10.01 20.15 25.05
CA VAL A 351 9.10 20.82 25.98
C VAL A 351 8.95 19.95 27.23
N ARG A 352 8.90 20.56 28.42
CA ARG A 352 8.60 19.86 29.67
C ARG A 352 7.32 20.42 30.27
N LEU A 353 6.33 19.57 30.46
CA LEU A 353 5.08 19.90 31.11
C LEU A 353 5.10 19.37 32.55
N ARG A 354 5.00 20.27 33.51
CA ARG A 354 4.88 19.97 34.94
C ARG A 354 3.41 19.85 35.32
#